data_AF-A0A5C1YS19-F1
#
_entry.id   AF-A0A5C1YS19-F1
#
_cell.length_a   1.000
_cell.length_b   1.000
_cell.length_c   1.000
_cell.angle_alpha   90.00
_cell.angle_beta   90.00
_cell.angle_gamma   90.00
#
_symmetry.space_group_name_H-M   'P 1'
#
loop_
_entity.id
_entity.type
_entity.pdbx_description
1 polymer ?
#
loop_
_entity_poly.entity_id
_entity_poly.type
_entity_poly.pdbx_seq_one_letter_code
_entity_poly.pdbx_strand_id
1 'polypeptide(L)'
;MVTLTAWNKKDIKTIGESGGFNPDFYFQENPDIQHSGLDPIVHYVLYGAAESRNPNENFNTDIYCRLYRNAIGQDENPFAHYIRNNNSLFFFEKGLLQEYSYESITKAFRRFKKYPFFDEEDYKRMNSDIVSAHIPVLRHALLYGIGEGREVFSKRAIVRFLGEQCQKVFPEQENDNTESHASPSSVGVFYHSCGNSFIAELAACLTQYLRDSGLNAQVMTEKTPAEDAPDLCIFCAPHEFFFLDGNATWKRDEIIRQSIMFNTEQPQTVWFTRGVLYILMSAGVMDLCYQNLEGFSQVGLPVFHFDPPVSMTGSQLKEEDRKHPLFRVLPRAAREGSTPFRPFAERSIDVSFFGNASRKRERFFAKSAAFFSAYQCFFYYRKAEGPIPGHGRYDILSRMPRYVAENSKITLNIHRDDSCFFEWHRIVLHGLVSGTIVVTEECFPHPLYREGEHFLAEVPRHIPNLVEWLVHSPDGQEKAEQIQANIFTLLQDQQHVGASRNSLRQYVSMVWSARQ
;
A
#
# COMPACT_ATOMS: atom_id res chain seq x y z
N MET A 1 13.79 -24.31 55.47
CA MET A 1 13.25 -22.97 55.13
C MET A 1 14.11 -22.40 54.01
N VAL A 2 13.53 -22.16 52.84
CA VAL A 2 14.24 -21.45 51.76
C VAL A 2 14.29 -19.98 52.17
N THR A 3 15.49 -19.41 52.30
CA THR A 3 15.67 -17.99 52.63
C THR A 3 15.47 -17.16 51.36
N LEU A 4 14.33 -16.48 51.24
CA LEU A 4 14.02 -15.61 50.10
C LEU A 4 14.93 -14.38 50.08
N THR A 5 15.54 -14.09 48.94
CA THR A 5 16.31 -12.85 48.72
C THR A 5 15.37 -11.62 48.70
N ALA A 6 15.95 -10.42 48.78
CA ALA A 6 15.19 -9.17 48.63
C ALA A 6 14.47 -9.09 47.26
N TRP A 7 15.10 -9.59 46.20
CA TRP A 7 14.51 -9.67 44.87
C TRP A 7 13.37 -10.69 44.79
N ASN A 8 13.53 -11.89 45.35
CA ASN A 8 12.45 -12.88 45.32
C ASN A 8 11.19 -12.37 46.04
N LYS A 9 11.36 -11.69 47.19
CA LYS A 9 10.22 -11.08 47.91
C LYS A 9 9.53 -10.00 47.08
N LYS A 10 10.31 -9.17 46.38
CA LYS A 10 9.80 -8.12 45.48
C LYS A 10 9.05 -8.74 44.29
N ASP A 11 9.58 -9.80 43.69
CA ASP A 11 9.01 -10.49 42.54
C ASP A 11 7.71 -11.22 42.89
N ILE A 12 7.70 -11.97 44.00
CA ILE A 12 6.49 -12.62 44.52
C ILE A 12 5.39 -11.58 44.74
N LYS A 13 5.73 -10.44 45.37
CA LYS A 13 4.77 -9.35 45.61
C LYS A 13 4.23 -8.77 44.29
N THR A 14 5.11 -8.42 43.37
CA THR A 14 4.72 -7.89 42.04
C THR A 14 3.80 -8.84 41.30
N ILE A 15 4.13 -10.13 41.27
CA ILE A 15 3.34 -11.14 40.56
C ILE A 15 1.98 -11.31 41.24
N GLY A 16 1.94 -11.45 42.57
CA GLY A 16 0.69 -11.60 43.33
C GLY A 16 -0.24 -10.39 43.20
N GLU A 17 0.29 -9.16 43.28
CA GLU A 17 -0.51 -7.93 43.19
C GLU A 17 -1.02 -7.66 41.77
N SER A 18 -0.38 -8.22 40.75
CA SER A 18 -0.78 -8.01 39.35
C SER A 18 -2.06 -8.73 38.96
N GLY A 19 -2.43 -9.80 39.68
CA GLY A 19 -3.49 -10.74 39.27
C GLY A 19 -3.18 -11.53 37.99
N GLY A 20 -1.97 -11.42 37.44
CA GLY A 20 -1.60 -12.05 36.16
C GLY A 20 -1.11 -13.49 36.27
N PHE A 21 -0.90 -14.03 37.48
CA PHE A 21 -0.50 -15.43 37.66
C PHE A 21 -1.74 -16.32 37.75
N ASN A 22 -1.75 -17.46 37.04
CA ASN A 22 -2.85 -18.42 37.06
C ASN A 22 -2.41 -19.70 37.80
N PRO A 23 -2.78 -19.87 39.09
CA PRO A 23 -2.40 -21.04 39.88
C PRO A 23 -2.92 -22.37 39.32
N ASP A 24 -4.16 -22.39 38.81
CA ASP A 24 -4.79 -23.61 38.30
C ASP A 24 -4.08 -24.10 37.05
N PHE A 25 -3.80 -23.19 36.10
CA PHE A 25 -2.96 -23.46 34.95
C PHE A 25 -1.57 -23.95 35.36
N TYR A 26 -0.94 -23.27 36.32
CA TYR A 26 0.40 -23.61 36.75
C TYR A 26 0.49 -25.01 37.34
N PHE A 27 -0.49 -25.44 38.15
CA PHE A 27 -0.53 -26.81 38.68
C PHE A 27 -0.88 -27.85 37.61
N GLN A 28 -1.74 -27.50 36.66
CA GLN A 28 -2.12 -28.40 35.57
C GLN A 28 -0.94 -28.71 34.65
N GLU A 29 -0.17 -27.69 34.25
CA GLU A 29 1.01 -27.84 33.38
C GLU A 29 2.22 -28.42 34.13
N ASN A 30 2.22 -28.35 35.45
CA ASN A 30 3.34 -28.77 36.28
C ASN A 30 2.88 -29.69 37.44
N PRO A 31 2.39 -30.92 37.14
CA PRO A 31 1.85 -31.82 38.15
C PRO A 31 2.89 -32.24 39.22
N ASP A 32 4.17 -32.17 38.89
CA ASP A 32 5.29 -32.45 39.79
C ASP A 32 5.35 -31.48 40.99
N ILE A 33 4.79 -30.28 40.85
CA ILE A 33 4.77 -29.25 41.90
C ILE A 33 3.73 -29.55 42.99
N GLN A 34 2.71 -30.38 42.70
CA GLN A 34 1.64 -30.68 43.66
C GLN A 34 2.16 -31.30 44.97
N HIS A 35 3.33 -31.95 44.92
CA HIS A 35 3.98 -32.57 46.08
C HIS A 35 5.01 -31.66 46.77
N SER A 36 5.29 -30.47 46.21
CA SER A 36 6.30 -29.54 46.76
C SER A 36 5.85 -28.84 48.05
N GLY A 37 4.54 -28.70 48.27
CA GLY A 37 3.96 -27.96 49.40
C GLY A 37 4.24 -26.44 49.37
N LEU A 38 4.81 -25.93 48.27
CA LEU A 38 5.08 -24.51 48.09
C LEU A 38 3.87 -23.82 47.46
N ASP A 39 3.66 -22.56 47.82
CA ASP A 39 2.78 -21.67 47.07
C ASP A 39 3.28 -21.58 45.60
N PRO A 40 2.39 -21.66 44.60
CA PRO A 40 2.79 -21.77 43.20
C PRO A 40 3.51 -20.51 42.68
N ILE A 41 3.21 -19.32 43.21
CA ILE A 41 3.95 -18.09 42.87
C ILE A 41 5.36 -18.18 43.45
N VAL A 42 5.48 -18.62 44.71
CA VAL A 42 6.78 -18.81 45.36
C VAL A 42 7.62 -19.84 44.60
N HIS A 43 7.02 -20.95 44.19
CA HIS A 43 7.68 -21.97 43.37
C HIS A 43 8.13 -21.40 42.03
N TYR A 44 7.24 -20.69 41.33
CA TYR A 44 7.56 -20.09 40.04
C TYR A 44 8.74 -19.11 40.13
N VAL A 45 8.76 -18.26 41.16
CA VAL A 45 9.84 -17.28 41.35
C VAL A 45 11.18 -17.93 41.69
N LEU A 46 11.17 -19.00 42.49
CA LEU A 46 12.40 -19.66 42.93
C LEU A 46 12.98 -20.64 41.92
N TYR A 47 12.11 -21.35 41.20
CA TYR A 47 12.49 -22.48 40.36
C TYR A 47 11.86 -22.41 38.98
N GLY A 48 10.55 -22.16 38.92
CA GLY A 48 9.79 -22.30 37.68
C GLY A 48 10.29 -21.43 36.53
N ALA A 49 10.72 -20.20 36.79
CA ALA A 49 11.24 -19.35 35.74
C ALA A 49 12.59 -19.84 35.18
N ALA A 50 13.47 -20.36 36.02
CA ALA A 50 14.76 -20.94 35.60
C ALA A 50 14.56 -22.26 34.83
N GLU A 51 13.46 -22.96 35.10
CA GLU A 51 13.01 -24.16 34.40
C GLU A 51 12.14 -23.86 33.16
N SER A 52 12.06 -22.60 32.73
CA SER A 52 11.26 -22.16 31.58
C SER A 52 9.76 -22.49 31.66
N ARG A 53 9.20 -22.69 32.86
CA ARG A 53 7.75 -22.92 33.07
C ARG A 53 6.97 -21.64 32.84
N ASN A 54 5.70 -21.73 32.48
CA ASN A 54 4.86 -20.56 32.18
C ASN A 54 3.93 -20.22 33.36
N PRO A 55 3.80 -18.95 33.79
CA PRO A 55 2.98 -18.55 34.93
C PRO A 55 1.47 -18.41 34.62
N ASN A 56 1.09 -18.38 33.34
CA ASN A 56 -0.29 -18.36 32.84
C ASN A 56 -0.31 -18.78 31.35
N GLU A 57 -1.50 -18.87 30.74
CA GLU A 57 -1.67 -19.26 29.33
C GLU A 57 -1.00 -18.28 28.34
N ASN A 58 -0.86 -17.02 28.74
CA ASN A 58 -0.52 -15.89 27.89
C ASN A 58 0.91 -15.38 28.11
N PHE A 59 1.73 -16.07 28.91
CA PHE A 59 3.13 -15.72 29.18
C PHE A 59 4.05 -16.91 28.94
N ASN A 60 4.94 -16.78 27.96
CA ASN A 60 5.97 -17.75 27.67
C ASN A 60 7.33 -17.28 28.23
N THR A 61 7.75 -17.93 29.31
CA THR A 61 8.96 -17.58 30.05
C THR A 61 10.22 -17.71 29.19
N ASP A 62 10.37 -18.82 28.46
CA ASP A 62 11.53 -19.07 27.61
C ASP A 62 11.71 -17.97 26.54
N ILE A 63 10.60 -17.65 25.87
CA ILE A 63 10.58 -16.61 24.84
C ILE A 63 10.88 -15.24 25.44
N TYR A 64 10.28 -14.90 26.58
CA TYR A 64 10.52 -13.62 27.24
C TYR A 64 11.99 -13.46 27.64
N CYS A 65 12.57 -14.49 28.25
CA CYS A 65 13.98 -14.54 28.63
C CYS A 65 14.90 -14.35 27.42
N ARG A 66 14.62 -15.03 26.30
CA ARG A 66 15.43 -14.92 25.07
C ARG A 66 15.40 -13.51 24.48
N LEU A 67 14.21 -12.90 24.40
CA LEU A 67 14.02 -11.56 23.80
C LEU A 67 14.58 -10.44 24.68
N TYR A 68 14.46 -10.57 26.00
CA TYR A 68 14.82 -9.53 26.97
C TYR A 68 16.05 -9.88 27.81
N ARG A 69 16.91 -10.80 27.34
CA ARG A 69 18.10 -11.28 28.07
C ARG A 69 19.05 -10.18 28.54
N ASN A 70 19.11 -9.06 27.82
CA ASN A 70 19.98 -7.92 28.13
C ASN A 70 19.30 -6.87 29.02
N ALA A 71 17.98 -6.98 29.23
CA ALA A 71 17.18 -6.04 30.02
C ALA A 71 16.80 -6.61 31.39
N ILE A 72 16.59 -7.93 31.47
CA ILE A 72 16.28 -8.62 32.73
C ILE A 72 17.52 -8.63 33.61
N GLY A 73 17.40 -8.14 34.85
CA GLY A 73 18.49 -8.19 35.84
C GLY A 73 18.87 -9.63 36.20
N GLN A 74 20.12 -9.85 36.61
CA GLN A 74 20.70 -11.18 36.86
C GLN A 74 19.90 -12.05 37.86
N ASP A 75 19.15 -11.42 38.77
CA ASP A 75 18.29 -12.08 39.78
C ASP A 75 16.80 -11.72 39.65
N GLU A 76 16.40 -11.04 38.57
CA GLU A 76 15.02 -10.61 38.38
C GLU A 76 14.20 -11.68 37.66
N ASN A 77 13.05 -12.04 38.22
CA ASN A 77 12.14 -12.97 37.57
C ASN A 77 11.59 -12.37 36.25
N PRO A 78 11.60 -13.11 35.13
CA PRO A 78 11.17 -12.61 33.82
C PRO A 78 9.72 -12.15 33.79
N PHE A 79 8.80 -12.83 34.49
CA PHE A 79 7.40 -12.42 34.55
C PHE A 79 7.20 -11.20 35.46
N ALA A 80 7.94 -11.11 36.57
CA ALA A 80 7.92 -9.92 37.41
C ALA A 80 8.49 -8.70 36.68
N HIS A 81 9.60 -8.88 35.95
CA HIS A 81 10.16 -7.87 35.05
C HIS A 81 9.14 -7.46 33.99
N TYR A 82 8.47 -8.43 33.37
CA TYR A 82 7.39 -8.17 32.42
C TYR A 82 6.28 -7.31 33.03
N ILE A 83 5.72 -7.70 34.17
CA ILE A 83 4.62 -6.96 34.82
C ILE A 83 5.02 -5.51 35.11
N ARG A 84 6.22 -5.30 35.67
CA ARG A 84 6.72 -3.95 36.01
C ARG A 84 6.92 -3.07 34.79
N ASN A 85 7.23 -3.69 33.66
CA ASN A 85 7.64 -3.00 32.45
C ASN A 85 6.65 -3.24 31.30
N ASN A 86 5.46 -3.81 31.50
CA ASN A 86 4.55 -4.17 30.40
C ASN A 86 4.04 -2.93 29.63
N ASN A 87 4.10 -1.76 30.27
CA ASN A 87 3.86 -0.47 29.61
C ASN A 87 5.00 -0.05 28.64
N SER A 88 6.19 -0.64 28.78
CA SER A 88 7.41 -0.36 28.01
C SER A 88 7.96 -1.58 27.24
N LEU A 89 7.53 -2.81 27.57
CA LEU A 89 7.98 -4.09 27.00
C LEU A 89 6.78 -4.88 26.50
N PHE A 90 6.81 -5.23 25.22
CA PHE A 90 5.70 -5.91 24.58
C PHE A 90 5.95 -7.42 24.50
N PHE A 91 5.41 -8.16 25.45
CA PHE A 91 5.23 -9.61 25.35
C PHE A 91 3.85 -9.90 24.75
N PHE A 92 3.79 -10.69 23.68
CA PHE A 92 2.61 -10.85 22.83
C PHE A 92 2.16 -12.31 22.76
N GLU A 93 0.85 -12.55 22.74
CA GLU A 93 0.28 -13.59 21.88
C GLU A 93 0.32 -13.08 20.44
N LYS A 94 0.62 -13.94 19.47
CA LYS A 94 0.75 -13.52 18.07
C LYS A 94 -0.59 -13.45 17.32
N GLY A 95 -1.72 -13.80 17.93
CA GLY A 95 -3.03 -13.79 17.28
C GLY A 95 -3.05 -14.58 15.98
N LEU A 96 -3.51 -13.97 14.88
CA LEU A 96 -3.48 -14.57 13.53
C LEU A 96 -2.12 -14.48 12.83
N LEU A 97 -1.08 -13.99 13.52
CA LEU A 97 0.27 -13.74 12.99
C LEU A 97 1.30 -14.75 13.54
N GLN A 98 0.87 -15.98 13.81
CA GLN A 98 1.70 -17.00 14.48
C GLN A 98 3.00 -17.30 13.72
N GLU A 99 2.95 -17.20 12.40
CA GLU A 99 4.03 -17.42 11.45
C GLU A 99 5.12 -16.33 11.47
N TYR A 100 4.86 -15.16 12.07
CA TYR A 100 5.79 -14.03 12.10
C TYR A 100 6.58 -13.96 13.40
N SER A 101 7.80 -13.41 13.34
CA SER A 101 8.63 -13.28 14.54
C SER A 101 8.09 -12.18 15.47
N TYR A 102 8.43 -12.29 16.76
CA TYR A 102 8.10 -11.24 17.72
C TYR A 102 8.74 -9.91 17.37
N GLU A 103 9.93 -9.93 16.75
CA GLU A 103 10.61 -8.73 16.28
C GLU A 103 9.75 -7.99 15.25
N SER A 104 9.31 -8.70 14.20
CA SER A 104 8.45 -8.13 13.15
C SER A 104 7.11 -7.64 13.69
N ILE A 105 6.44 -8.43 14.52
CA ILE A 105 5.15 -8.03 15.12
C ILE A 105 5.32 -6.81 16.04
N THR A 106 6.38 -6.78 16.86
CA THR A 106 6.67 -5.63 17.73
C THR A 106 6.97 -4.38 16.91
N LYS A 107 7.73 -4.51 15.83
CA LYS A 107 8.02 -3.42 14.88
C LYS A 107 6.74 -2.90 14.25
N ALA A 108 5.90 -3.80 13.74
CA ALA A 108 4.60 -3.46 13.16
C ALA A 108 3.71 -2.76 14.18
N PHE A 109 3.63 -3.26 15.41
CA PHE A 109 2.83 -2.67 16.48
C PHE A 109 3.28 -1.25 16.84
N ARG A 110 4.59 -1.03 17.01
CA ARG A 110 5.14 0.31 17.31
C ARG A 110 4.83 1.31 16.21
N ARG A 111 4.88 0.86 14.95
CA ARG A 111 4.56 1.68 13.78
C ARG A 111 3.06 1.94 13.69
N PHE A 112 2.24 0.89 13.79
CA PHE A 112 0.78 0.96 13.74
C PHE A 112 0.21 1.91 14.79
N LYS A 113 0.74 1.88 16.02
CA LYS A 113 0.36 2.81 17.11
C LYS A 113 0.50 4.28 16.73
N LYS A 114 1.50 4.60 15.90
CA LYS A 114 1.83 5.98 15.48
C LYS A 114 1.24 6.33 14.13
N TYR A 115 0.66 5.36 13.41
CA TYR A 115 0.20 5.57 12.06
C TYR A 115 -1.07 6.44 12.07
N PRO A 116 -1.12 7.54 11.29
CA PRO A 116 -2.10 8.61 11.48
C PRO A 116 -3.55 8.21 11.17
N PHE A 117 -3.76 7.06 10.52
CA PHE A 117 -5.09 6.61 10.12
C PHE A 117 -5.82 5.78 11.17
N PHE A 118 -5.12 5.32 12.22
CA PHE A 118 -5.74 4.53 13.28
C PHE A 118 -6.24 5.42 14.42
N ASP A 119 -7.51 5.26 14.79
CA ASP A 119 -8.15 5.93 15.91
C ASP A 119 -8.95 4.86 16.70
N GLU A 120 -8.65 4.71 17.99
CA GLU A 120 -9.21 3.63 18.81
C GLU A 120 -10.73 3.74 18.98
N GLU A 121 -11.26 4.96 19.11
CA GLU A 121 -12.70 5.20 19.30
C GLU A 121 -13.47 4.94 18.01
N ASP A 122 -12.93 5.38 16.87
CA ASP A 122 -13.49 5.09 15.57
C ASP A 122 -13.45 3.57 15.29
N TYR A 123 -12.37 2.87 15.63
CA TYR A 123 -12.27 1.41 15.47
C TYR A 123 -13.28 0.65 16.34
N LYS A 124 -13.46 1.03 17.62
CA LYS A 124 -14.51 0.47 18.49
C LYS A 124 -15.91 0.70 17.93
N ARG A 125 -16.19 1.89 17.40
CA ARG A 125 -17.50 2.22 16.83
C ARG A 125 -17.80 1.40 15.57
N MET A 126 -16.79 1.16 14.72
CA MET A 126 -16.93 0.33 13.52
C MET A 126 -17.03 -1.16 13.85
N ASN A 127 -16.50 -1.58 15.00
CA ASN A 127 -16.40 -2.99 15.43
C ASN A 127 -16.86 -3.12 16.89
N SER A 128 -18.15 -2.86 17.14
CA SER A 128 -18.70 -2.77 18.50
C SER A 128 -18.63 -4.07 19.30
N ASP A 129 -18.51 -5.20 18.62
CA ASP A 129 -18.36 -6.53 19.22
C ASP A 129 -17.05 -6.68 20.03
N ILE A 130 -16.01 -5.91 19.69
CA ILE A 130 -14.69 -5.96 20.33
C ILE A 130 -14.73 -5.53 21.80
N VAL A 131 -15.75 -4.76 22.23
CA VAL A 131 -15.91 -4.37 23.65
C VAL A 131 -15.95 -5.60 24.57
N SER A 132 -16.40 -6.75 24.05
CA SER A 132 -16.46 -8.02 24.77
C SER A 132 -15.19 -8.87 24.71
N ALA A 133 -14.21 -8.51 23.87
CA ALA A 133 -13.02 -9.31 23.60
C ALA A 133 -11.95 -9.27 24.71
N HIS A 134 -12.06 -8.34 25.68
CA HIS A 134 -11.10 -8.16 26.79
C HIS A 134 -9.62 -7.99 26.36
N ILE A 135 -9.36 -7.65 25.08
CA ILE A 135 -8.03 -7.38 24.52
C ILE A 135 -7.91 -5.88 24.22
N PRO A 136 -6.73 -5.24 24.45
CA PRO A 136 -6.52 -3.85 24.06
C PRO A 136 -6.83 -3.59 22.59
N VAL A 137 -7.54 -2.50 22.30
CA VAL A 137 -8.15 -2.20 21.00
C VAL A 137 -7.13 -2.15 19.86
N LEU A 138 -6.02 -1.46 20.07
CA LEU A 138 -4.89 -1.41 19.14
C LEU A 138 -4.31 -2.80 18.84
N ARG A 139 -4.23 -3.68 19.86
CA ARG A 139 -3.75 -5.06 19.69
C ARG A 139 -4.75 -5.88 18.88
N HIS A 140 -6.04 -5.78 19.20
CA HIS A 140 -7.08 -6.46 18.44
C HIS A 140 -7.02 -6.06 16.97
N ALA A 141 -6.95 -4.76 16.68
CA ALA A 141 -6.88 -4.24 15.32
C ALA A 141 -5.74 -4.86 14.50
N LEU A 142 -4.53 -4.88 15.05
CA LEU A 142 -3.35 -5.41 14.35
C LEU A 142 -3.35 -6.94 14.23
N LEU A 143 -3.63 -7.65 15.33
CA LEU A 143 -3.40 -9.10 15.44
C LEU A 143 -4.57 -9.94 14.90
N TYR A 144 -5.78 -9.38 14.89
CA TYR A 144 -7.00 -10.08 14.47
C TYR A 144 -7.73 -9.27 13.39
N GLY A 145 -7.98 -7.98 13.64
CA GLY A 145 -8.82 -7.16 12.78
C GLY A 145 -8.38 -7.08 11.32
N ILE A 146 -7.08 -6.91 11.06
CA ILE A 146 -6.54 -6.93 9.69
C ILE A 146 -6.76 -8.30 9.03
N GLY A 147 -6.44 -9.40 9.73
CA GLY A 147 -6.59 -10.76 9.22
C GLY A 147 -8.04 -11.18 8.97
N GLU A 148 -8.96 -10.71 9.81
CA GLU A 148 -10.41 -10.90 9.68
C GLU A 148 -11.04 -10.01 8.59
N GLY A 149 -10.28 -9.06 8.03
CA GLY A 149 -10.77 -8.13 7.01
C GLY A 149 -11.70 -7.05 7.54
N ARG A 150 -11.57 -6.66 8.81
CA ARG A 150 -12.36 -5.58 9.43
C ARG A 150 -11.99 -4.20 8.88
N GLU A 151 -12.92 -3.25 8.98
CA GLU A 151 -12.57 -1.83 8.82
C GLU A 151 -11.69 -1.41 10.00
N VAL A 152 -10.42 -1.15 9.73
CA VAL A 152 -9.40 -0.83 10.75
C VAL A 152 -9.15 0.68 10.85
N PHE A 153 -9.10 1.38 9.73
CA PHE A 153 -8.71 2.79 9.67
C PHE A 153 -9.91 3.73 9.72
N SER A 154 -9.74 4.85 10.43
CA SER A 154 -10.75 5.89 10.51
C SER A 154 -10.80 6.71 9.23
N LYS A 155 -11.95 6.70 8.55
CA LYS A 155 -12.22 7.56 7.38
C LYS A 155 -12.02 9.04 7.72
N ARG A 156 -12.36 9.46 8.94
CA ARG A 156 -12.17 10.83 9.43
C ARG A 156 -10.69 11.16 9.62
N ALA A 157 -9.91 10.25 10.21
CA ALA A 157 -8.48 10.44 10.40
C ALA A 157 -7.74 10.51 9.06
N ILE A 158 -8.09 9.63 8.11
CA ILE A 158 -7.55 9.65 6.74
C ILE A 158 -7.82 11.00 6.06
N VAL A 159 -9.07 11.46 6.04
CA VAL A 159 -9.45 12.73 5.38
C VAL A 159 -8.73 13.92 6.03
N ARG A 160 -8.66 13.97 7.36
CA ARG A 160 -7.95 15.04 8.07
C ARG A 160 -6.47 15.06 7.71
N PHE A 161 -5.79 13.93 7.86
CA PHE A 161 -4.36 13.84 7.64
C PHE A 161 -3.99 14.13 6.17
N LEU A 162 -4.66 13.47 5.21
CA LEU A 162 -4.38 13.67 3.79
C LEU A 162 -4.76 15.08 3.34
N GLY A 163 -5.84 15.65 3.89
CA GLY A 163 -6.22 17.04 3.64
C GLY A 163 -5.15 18.04 4.07
N GLU A 164 -4.54 17.84 5.24
CA GLU A 164 -3.38 18.63 5.70
C GLU A 164 -2.17 18.44 4.77
N GLN A 165 -1.88 17.22 4.33
CA GLN A 165 -0.77 16.97 3.40
C GLN A 165 -0.99 17.61 2.03
N CYS A 166 -2.24 17.68 1.54
CA CYS A 166 -2.54 18.32 0.26
C CYS A 166 -2.30 19.84 0.25
N GLN A 167 -2.22 20.48 1.42
CA GLN A 167 -1.95 21.92 1.53
C GLN A 167 -0.46 22.26 1.55
N LYS A 168 0.41 21.24 1.70
CA LYS A 168 1.86 21.45 1.75
C LYS A 168 2.41 21.67 0.34
N VAL A 169 3.41 22.54 0.25
CA VAL A 169 4.19 22.74 -0.98
C VAL A 169 5.10 21.53 -1.17
N PHE A 170 5.17 21.02 -2.40
CA PHE A 170 6.11 19.96 -2.75
C PHE A 170 7.54 20.49 -2.65
N PRO A 171 8.44 19.80 -1.93
CA PRO A 171 9.83 20.21 -1.85
C PRO A 171 10.45 20.17 -3.24
N GLU A 172 11.30 21.15 -3.55
CA GLU A 172 12.18 21.05 -4.72
C GLU A 172 13.10 19.85 -4.51
N GLN A 173 13.33 19.04 -5.55
CA GLN A 173 14.28 17.93 -5.48
C GLN A 173 15.68 18.51 -5.28
N GLU A 174 16.15 18.56 -4.05
CA GLU A 174 17.55 18.82 -3.76
C GLU A 174 18.37 17.62 -4.23
N ASN A 175 19.38 17.88 -5.08
CA ASN A 175 20.42 16.91 -5.40
C ASN A 175 21.28 16.74 -4.16
N ASP A 176 20.80 15.94 -3.21
CA ASP A 176 21.54 15.73 -1.98
C ASP A 176 22.79 14.89 -2.29
N ASN A 177 23.93 15.50 -2.02
CA ASN A 177 25.23 14.91 -2.26
C ASN A 177 25.63 14.05 -1.05
N THR A 178 26.04 12.82 -1.38
CA THR A 178 27.09 12.04 -0.71
C THR A 178 26.80 11.41 0.66
N GLU A 179 26.14 10.26 0.64
CA GLU A 179 26.61 9.11 1.42
C GLU A 179 26.77 7.89 0.50
N SER A 180 27.98 7.30 0.49
CA SER A 180 28.26 6.09 -0.28
C SER A 180 27.74 4.87 0.48
N HIS A 181 26.44 4.62 0.40
CA HIS A 181 25.86 3.38 0.91
C HIS A 181 26.21 2.19 0.01
N ALA A 182 26.33 1.00 0.61
CA ALA A 182 26.43 -0.23 -0.15
C ALA A 182 25.13 -0.45 -0.94
N SER A 183 25.24 -0.93 -2.17
CA SER A 183 24.08 -1.33 -2.98
C SER A 183 23.94 -2.85 -3.00
N PRO A 184 22.71 -3.40 -3.12
CA PRO A 184 22.52 -4.84 -3.33
C PRO A 184 23.12 -5.28 -4.67
N SER A 185 23.63 -6.52 -4.75
CA SER A 185 24.16 -7.08 -6.00
C SER A 185 23.05 -7.52 -6.95
N SER A 186 21.85 -7.81 -6.41
CA SER A 186 20.65 -8.15 -7.18
C SER A 186 19.38 -7.64 -6.50
N VAL A 187 18.44 -7.16 -7.31
CA VAL A 187 17.12 -6.69 -6.86
C VAL A 187 16.03 -7.45 -7.62
N GLY A 188 15.11 -8.08 -6.90
CA GLY A 188 13.91 -8.66 -7.50
C GLY A 188 12.70 -7.79 -7.25
N VAL A 189 12.00 -7.42 -8.32
CA VAL A 189 10.71 -6.72 -8.25
C VAL A 189 9.59 -7.72 -8.49
N PHE A 190 8.85 -8.03 -7.43
CA PHE A 190 7.85 -9.08 -7.41
C PHE A 190 6.45 -8.52 -7.63
N TYR A 191 5.69 -9.18 -8.50
CA TYR A 191 4.23 -9.05 -8.58
C TYR A 191 3.59 -10.44 -8.60
N HIS A 192 2.28 -10.51 -8.33
CA HIS A 192 1.57 -11.79 -8.36
C HIS A 192 1.04 -12.08 -9.77
N SER A 193 1.35 -13.25 -10.34
CA SER A 193 0.98 -13.56 -11.73
C SER A 193 -0.54 -13.68 -11.96
N CYS A 194 -1.30 -13.98 -10.90
CA CYS A 194 -2.78 -13.94 -10.90
C CYS A 194 -3.38 -12.61 -10.43
N GLY A 195 -2.56 -11.58 -10.19
CA GLY A 195 -2.99 -10.25 -9.76
C GLY A 195 -3.58 -9.40 -10.90
N ASN A 196 -3.84 -8.12 -10.61
CA ASN A 196 -4.26 -7.18 -11.65
C ASN A 196 -3.13 -6.97 -12.68
N SER A 197 -3.47 -6.98 -13.97
CA SER A 197 -2.49 -6.79 -15.06
C SER A 197 -1.66 -5.51 -14.92
N PHE A 198 -2.25 -4.46 -14.38
CA PHE A 198 -1.56 -3.19 -14.10
C PHE A 198 -0.39 -3.33 -13.13
N ILE A 199 -0.46 -4.23 -12.15
CA ILE A 199 0.64 -4.43 -11.19
C ILE A 199 1.86 -5.02 -11.90
N ALA A 200 1.65 -5.89 -12.91
CA ALA A 200 2.74 -6.41 -13.74
C ALA A 200 3.43 -5.28 -14.54
N GLU A 201 2.65 -4.34 -15.09
CA GLU A 201 3.18 -3.17 -15.81
C GLU A 201 3.98 -2.25 -14.88
N LEU A 202 3.48 -1.99 -13.67
CA LEU A 202 4.20 -1.23 -12.65
C LEU A 202 5.51 -1.92 -12.22
N ALA A 203 5.49 -3.23 -12.00
CA ALA A 203 6.68 -3.99 -11.64
C ALA A 203 7.73 -3.95 -12.76
N ALA A 204 7.31 -4.07 -14.03
CA ALA A 204 8.19 -3.96 -15.18
C ALA A 204 8.79 -2.54 -15.31
N CYS A 205 7.95 -1.51 -15.12
CA CYS A 205 8.38 -0.12 -15.14
C CYS A 205 9.41 0.18 -14.04
N LEU A 206 9.13 -0.20 -12.79
CA LEU A 206 10.07 -0.05 -11.68
C LEU A 206 11.37 -0.82 -11.92
N THR A 207 11.30 -2.03 -12.47
CA THR A 207 12.50 -2.82 -12.81
C THR A 207 13.37 -2.10 -13.83
N GLN A 208 12.77 -1.57 -14.89
CA GLN A 208 13.53 -0.81 -15.89
C GLN A 208 14.13 0.45 -15.27
N TYR A 209 13.39 1.12 -14.40
CA TYR A 209 13.87 2.32 -13.73
C TYR A 209 15.04 2.06 -12.77
N LEU A 210 15.01 0.93 -12.05
CA LEU A 210 16.14 0.46 -11.25
C LEU A 210 17.38 0.16 -12.12
N ARG A 211 17.19 -0.51 -13.27
CA ARG A 211 18.27 -0.78 -14.23
C ARG A 211 18.89 0.49 -14.78
N ASP A 212 18.06 1.44 -15.19
CA ASP A 212 18.50 2.75 -15.68
C ASP A 212 19.25 3.55 -14.59
N SER A 213 18.97 3.28 -13.32
CA SER A 213 19.66 3.84 -12.16
C SER A 213 20.97 3.11 -11.82
N GLY A 214 21.34 2.07 -12.57
CA GLY A 214 22.58 1.30 -12.41
C GLY A 214 22.49 0.12 -11.45
N LEU A 215 21.29 -0.33 -11.06
CA LEU A 215 21.08 -1.52 -10.23
C LEU A 215 20.79 -2.76 -11.10
N ASN A 216 21.27 -3.92 -10.66
CA ASN A 216 20.95 -5.19 -11.29
C ASN A 216 19.56 -5.67 -10.83
N ALA A 217 18.52 -5.32 -11.58
CA ALA A 217 17.13 -5.62 -11.23
C ALA A 217 16.45 -6.60 -12.21
N GLN A 218 15.52 -7.41 -11.70
CA GLN A 218 14.71 -8.31 -12.52
C GLN A 218 13.25 -8.39 -12.03
N VAL A 219 12.33 -8.57 -12.98
CA VAL A 219 10.92 -8.85 -12.67
C VAL A 219 10.81 -10.31 -12.23
N MET A 220 10.14 -10.54 -11.10
CA MET A 220 9.95 -11.86 -10.50
C MET A 220 8.48 -12.05 -10.09
N THR A 221 8.09 -13.28 -9.77
CA THR A 221 6.71 -13.61 -9.39
C THR A 221 6.70 -14.57 -8.20
N GLU A 222 5.51 -14.89 -7.68
CA GLU A 222 5.32 -15.91 -6.66
C GLU A 222 5.86 -17.29 -7.08
N LYS A 223 5.96 -17.54 -8.40
CA LYS A 223 6.44 -18.79 -8.98
C LYS A 223 7.97 -18.88 -9.07
N THR A 224 8.69 -17.80 -8.76
CA THR A 224 10.14 -17.82 -8.81
C THR A 224 10.69 -18.78 -7.74
N PRO A 225 11.60 -19.70 -8.08
CA PRO A 225 12.20 -20.63 -7.12
C PRO A 225 13.01 -19.91 -6.03
N ALA A 226 13.15 -20.55 -4.88
CA ALA A 226 13.84 -19.95 -3.73
C ALA A 226 15.35 -19.84 -3.94
N GLU A 227 15.92 -20.73 -4.75
CA GLU A 227 17.33 -20.75 -5.17
C GLU A 227 17.72 -19.53 -6.02
N ASP A 228 16.74 -18.90 -6.67
CA ASP A 228 16.92 -17.70 -7.49
C ASP A 228 16.68 -16.41 -6.69
N ALA A 229 16.64 -16.48 -5.35
CA ALA A 229 16.33 -15.33 -4.52
C ALA A 229 17.33 -14.18 -4.70
N PRO A 230 16.85 -12.94 -4.92
CA PRO A 230 17.70 -11.77 -5.01
C PRO A 230 18.15 -11.34 -3.62
N ASP A 231 19.20 -10.51 -3.56
CA ASP A 231 19.66 -9.90 -2.31
C ASP A 231 18.53 -9.05 -1.68
N LEU A 232 17.89 -8.20 -2.50
CA LEU A 232 16.79 -7.33 -2.10
C LEU A 232 15.52 -7.65 -2.87
N CYS A 233 14.44 -7.91 -2.13
CA CYS A 233 13.09 -8.06 -2.68
C CYS A 233 12.31 -6.74 -2.58
N ILE A 234 11.61 -6.37 -3.65
CA ILE A 234 10.60 -5.31 -3.68
C ILE A 234 9.27 -5.97 -4.05
N PHE A 235 8.25 -5.90 -3.19
CA PHE A 235 6.94 -6.49 -3.46
C PHE A 235 5.92 -5.43 -3.88
N CYS A 236 5.48 -5.49 -5.14
CA CYS A 236 4.41 -4.64 -5.67
C CYS A 236 3.06 -5.14 -5.22
N ALA A 237 2.18 -4.21 -4.82
CA ALA A 237 0.83 -4.52 -4.36
C ALA A 237 0.82 -5.64 -3.28
N PRO A 238 1.39 -5.39 -2.08
CA PRO A 238 1.48 -6.42 -1.03
C PRO A 238 0.12 -7.03 -0.65
N HIS A 239 -0.98 -6.28 -0.86
CA HIS A 239 -2.34 -6.75 -0.66
C HIS A 239 -2.81 -7.79 -1.70
N GLU A 240 -2.17 -7.87 -2.86
CA GLU A 240 -2.35 -8.96 -3.83
C GLU A 240 -1.31 -10.06 -3.57
N PHE A 241 -0.03 -9.69 -3.52
CA PHE A 241 1.08 -10.66 -3.49
C PHE A 241 1.01 -11.63 -2.32
N PHE A 242 0.72 -11.16 -1.11
CA PHE A 242 0.72 -12.00 0.10
C PHE A 242 -0.66 -12.57 0.48
N PHE A 243 -1.68 -12.32 -0.36
CA PHE A 243 -3.06 -12.81 -0.15
C PHE A 243 -3.53 -13.77 -1.23
N LEU A 244 -3.05 -13.66 -2.46
CA LEU A 244 -3.35 -14.62 -3.53
C LEU A 244 -2.54 -15.90 -3.35
N ASP A 245 -3.11 -17.05 -3.71
CA ASP A 245 -2.48 -18.35 -3.48
C ASP A 245 -1.15 -18.53 -4.23
N GLY A 246 -0.24 -19.33 -3.65
CA GLY A 246 1.07 -19.65 -4.25
C GLY A 246 2.25 -18.82 -3.71
N ASN A 247 2.00 -17.91 -2.78
CA ASN A 247 3.02 -17.01 -2.22
C ASN A 247 3.88 -17.58 -1.08
N ALA A 248 3.63 -18.82 -0.64
CA ALA A 248 4.21 -19.38 0.60
C ALA A 248 5.76 -19.32 0.65
N THR A 249 6.42 -19.49 -0.50
CA THR A 249 7.89 -19.38 -0.63
C THR A 249 8.42 -18.00 -0.22
N TRP A 250 7.65 -16.94 -0.50
CA TRP A 250 8.05 -15.54 -0.37
C TRP A 250 7.40 -14.85 0.83
N LYS A 251 6.28 -15.38 1.33
CA LYS A 251 5.59 -14.91 2.56
C LYS A 251 6.26 -15.46 3.82
N ARG A 252 7.55 -15.15 3.98
CA ARG A 252 8.36 -15.53 5.15
C ARG A 252 8.79 -14.29 5.91
N ASP A 253 8.83 -14.40 7.23
CA ASP A 253 9.17 -13.30 8.14
C ASP A 253 10.54 -12.67 7.78
N GLU A 254 11.54 -13.51 7.53
CA GLU A 254 12.89 -13.06 7.21
C GLU A 254 12.95 -12.27 5.90
N ILE A 255 12.12 -12.60 4.92
CA ILE A 255 12.04 -11.90 3.63
C ILE A 255 11.30 -10.57 3.81
N ILE A 256 10.11 -10.63 4.43
CA ILE A 256 9.24 -9.45 4.58
C ILE A 256 9.94 -8.35 5.36
N ARG A 257 10.53 -8.66 6.53
CA ARG A 257 11.15 -7.67 7.41
C ARG A 257 12.31 -6.92 6.76
N GLN A 258 12.93 -7.55 5.77
CA GLN A 258 14.05 -7.01 5.04
C GLN A 258 13.60 -6.38 3.69
N SER A 259 12.48 -6.76 3.10
CA SER A 259 12.04 -6.24 1.79
C SER A 259 11.59 -4.77 1.79
N ILE A 260 11.45 -4.21 0.58
CA ILE A 260 10.73 -2.96 0.33
C ILE A 260 9.32 -3.31 -0.12
N MET A 261 8.31 -2.63 0.41
CA MET A 261 6.93 -2.75 -0.09
C MET A 261 6.63 -1.62 -1.05
N PHE A 262 6.10 -1.93 -2.23
CA PHE A 262 5.56 -0.92 -3.12
C PHE A 262 4.03 -0.90 -3.00
N ASN A 263 3.53 0.06 -2.22
CA ASN A 263 2.11 0.30 -2.07
C ASN A 263 1.53 0.92 -3.34
N THR A 264 0.48 0.29 -3.86
CA THR A 264 -0.25 0.73 -5.06
C THR A 264 -1.71 1.05 -4.76
N GLU A 265 -2.09 1.01 -3.49
CA GLU A 265 -3.48 0.99 -3.05
C GLU A 265 -3.80 2.21 -2.19
N GLN A 266 -5.04 2.68 -2.31
CA GLN A 266 -5.48 3.92 -1.70
C GLN A 266 -5.81 3.68 -0.21
N PRO A 267 -5.39 4.55 0.72
CA PRO A 267 -5.61 4.36 2.15
C PRO A 267 -7.05 4.11 2.60
N GLN A 268 -8.04 4.54 1.80
CA GLN A 268 -9.45 4.40 2.11
C GLN A 268 -10.01 2.99 1.83
N THR A 269 -9.25 2.10 1.17
CA THR A 269 -9.75 0.79 0.74
C THR A 269 -9.38 -0.32 1.73
N VAL A 270 -10.20 -1.37 1.78
CA VAL A 270 -9.91 -2.58 2.58
C VAL A 270 -8.63 -3.29 2.09
N TRP A 271 -8.30 -3.13 0.80
CA TRP A 271 -7.07 -3.67 0.23
C TRP A 271 -5.82 -3.01 0.83
N PHE A 272 -5.87 -1.70 1.09
CA PHE A 272 -4.80 -1.03 1.83
C PHE A 272 -4.64 -1.62 3.24
N THR A 273 -5.74 -1.83 3.97
CA THR A 273 -5.71 -2.48 5.29
C THR A 273 -5.09 -3.87 5.22
N ARG A 274 -5.35 -4.65 4.17
CA ARG A 274 -4.72 -5.95 3.95
C ARG A 274 -3.20 -5.84 3.75
N GLY A 275 -2.75 -4.90 2.93
CA GLY A 275 -1.32 -4.71 2.63
C GLY A 275 -0.51 -4.06 3.76
N VAL A 276 -1.14 -3.23 4.60
CA VAL A 276 -0.44 -2.36 5.56
C VAL A 276 0.37 -3.13 6.58
N LEU A 277 -0.06 -4.33 6.98
CA LEU A 277 0.68 -5.15 7.93
C LEU A 277 2.10 -5.45 7.42
N TYR A 278 2.23 -5.84 6.15
CA TYR A 278 3.51 -6.14 5.53
C TYR A 278 4.38 -4.89 5.36
N ILE A 279 3.75 -3.74 5.07
CA ILE A 279 4.43 -2.43 5.02
C ILE A 279 5.00 -2.07 6.39
N LEU A 280 4.24 -2.27 7.46
CA LEU A 280 4.69 -1.95 8.81
C LEU A 280 5.78 -2.92 9.31
N MET A 281 5.86 -4.14 8.76
CA MET A 281 6.97 -5.07 9.04
C MET A 281 8.22 -4.77 8.20
N SER A 282 8.09 -4.17 7.02
CA SER A 282 9.15 -4.04 6.01
C SER A 282 10.32 -3.12 6.39
N ALA A 283 11.37 -3.14 5.58
CA ALA A 283 12.54 -2.27 5.73
C ALA A 283 12.30 -0.87 5.16
N GLY A 284 11.50 -0.74 4.11
CA GLY A 284 11.13 0.53 3.48
C GLY A 284 9.82 0.42 2.70
N VAL A 285 9.30 1.56 2.26
CA VAL A 285 8.08 1.63 1.45
C VAL A 285 8.20 2.62 0.29
N MET A 286 7.77 2.17 -0.88
CA MET A 286 7.48 3.03 -2.03
C MET A 286 5.96 3.23 -2.10
N ASP A 287 5.51 4.41 -2.49
CA ASP A 287 4.08 4.68 -2.70
C ASP A 287 3.87 5.53 -3.96
N LEU A 288 2.74 5.33 -4.64
CA LEU A 288 2.25 6.20 -5.71
C LEU A 288 1.64 7.49 -5.14
N CYS A 289 1.04 7.42 -3.95
CA CYS A 289 0.39 8.52 -3.27
C CYS A 289 1.42 9.33 -2.49
N TYR A 290 1.82 10.49 -3.01
CA TYR A 290 2.81 11.36 -2.38
C TYR A 290 2.40 11.75 -0.95
N GLN A 291 1.13 12.11 -0.74
CA GLN A 291 0.62 12.54 0.56
C GLN A 291 0.70 11.44 1.63
N ASN A 292 0.67 10.17 1.24
CA ASN A 292 0.74 9.06 2.18
C ASN A 292 2.16 8.79 2.70
N LEU A 293 3.19 9.28 1.99
CA LEU A 293 4.59 9.08 2.37
C LEU A 293 4.89 9.69 3.74
N GLU A 294 4.31 10.84 4.06
CA GLU A 294 4.45 11.46 5.38
C GLU A 294 3.95 10.51 6.49
N GLY A 295 2.83 9.81 6.27
CA GLY A 295 2.28 8.87 7.24
C GLY A 295 3.24 7.70 7.50
N PHE A 296 3.94 7.22 6.47
CA PHE A 296 4.96 6.19 6.63
C PHE A 296 6.25 6.71 7.24
N SER A 297 6.68 7.92 6.87
CA SER A 297 7.86 8.58 7.43
C SER A 297 7.71 8.80 8.95
N GLN A 298 6.53 9.25 9.41
CA GLN A 298 6.23 9.46 10.84
C GLN A 298 6.33 8.18 11.69
N VAL A 299 6.18 7.01 11.08
CA VAL A 299 6.36 5.72 11.76
C VAL A 299 7.79 5.18 11.62
N GLY A 300 8.71 5.95 11.04
CA GLY A 300 10.12 5.57 10.88
C GLY A 300 10.35 4.54 9.78
N LEU A 301 9.55 4.57 8.71
CA LEU A 301 9.87 3.88 7.47
C LEU A 301 10.64 4.84 6.56
N PRO A 302 11.76 4.42 5.98
CA PRO A 302 12.28 5.02 4.76
C PRO A 302 11.19 5.02 3.67
N VAL A 303 11.02 6.16 3.01
CA VAL A 303 9.97 6.36 2.01
C VAL A 303 10.54 6.81 0.67
N PHE A 304 9.87 6.43 -0.41
CA PHE A 304 10.16 6.93 -1.75
C PHE A 304 8.86 7.13 -2.54
N HIS A 305 8.68 8.33 -3.11
CA HIS A 305 7.60 8.55 -4.07
C HIS A 305 8.01 7.94 -5.40
N PHE A 306 7.32 6.90 -5.83
CA PHE A 306 7.54 6.37 -7.17
C PHE A 306 6.49 6.94 -8.11
N ASP A 307 6.92 7.83 -9.00
CA ASP A 307 6.16 8.26 -10.17
C ASP A 307 6.67 7.47 -11.39
N PRO A 308 5.92 6.48 -11.89
CA PRO A 308 6.42 5.60 -12.94
C PRO A 308 6.74 6.37 -14.23
N PRO A 309 7.93 6.19 -14.84
CA PRO A 309 8.22 6.80 -16.14
C PRO A 309 7.25 6.27 -17.22
N VAL A 310 6.84 7.18 -18.11
CA VAL A 310 5.88 6.88 -19.19
C VAL A 310 6.51 7.11 -20.56
N SER A 311 6.04 6.34 -21.54
CA SER A 311 6.54 6.39 -22.92
C SER A 311 5.47 6.94 -23.87
N MET A 312 5.84 7.92 -24.70
CA MET A 312 4.98 8.49 -25.75
C MET A 312 4.86 7.60 -27.00
N THR A 313 5.06 6.29 -26.87
CA THR A 313 4.87 5.32 -27.96
C THR A 313 3.38 5.02 -28.16
N GLY A 314 2.86 5.11 -29.38
CA GLY A 314 1.42 4.91 -29.62
C GLY A 314 0.93 3.50 -29.29
N SER A 315 -0.29 3.40 -28.76
CA SER A 315 -0.92 2.15 -28.35
C SER A 315 -0.99 1.14 -29.50
N GLN A 316 -0.47 -0.07 -29.27
CA GLN A 316 -0.47 -1.15 -30.25
C GLN A 316 -1.53 -2.18 -29.89
N LEU A 317 -2.52 -2.36 -30.76
CA LEU A 317 -3.51 -3.43 -30.65
C LEU A 317 -3.00 -4.70 -31.36
N LYS A 318 -3.25 -5.85 -30.75
CA LYS A 318 -3.01 -7.15 -31.38
C LYS A 318 -4.03 -7.40 -32.51
N GLU A 319 -3.72 -8.32 -33.41
CA GLU A 319 -4.66 -8.72 -34.47
C GLU A 319 -6.00 -9.25 -33.91
N GLU A 320 -5.95 -9.95 -32.77
CA GLU A 320 -7.14 -10.43 -32.06
C GLU A 320 -8.00 -9.30 -31.50
N ASP A 321 -7.38 -8.22 -31.02
CA ASP A 321 -8.09 -7.06 -30.48
C ASP A 321 -8.96 -6.40 -31.56
N ARG A 322 -8.49 -6.37 -32.82
CA ARG A 322 -9.23 -5.82 -33.97
C ARG A 322 -10.52 -6.57 -34.28
N LYS A 323 -10.65 -7.83 -33.82
CA LYS A 323 -11.87 -8.64 -33.97
C LYS A 323 -12.82 -8.47 -32.77
N HIS A 324 -12.36 -7.86 -31.68
CA HIS A 324 -13.11 -7.73 -30.44
C HIS A 324 -14.29 -6.74 -30.59
N PRO A 325 -15.45 -6.98 -29.95
CA PRO A 325 -16.59 -6.07 -30.00
C PRO A 325 -16.27 -4.62 -29.60
N LEU A 326 -15.38 -4.41 -28.62
CA LEU A 326 -14.95 -3.07 -28.20
C LEU A 326 -14.26 -2.29 -29.32
N PHE A 327 -13.49 -2.96 -30.19
CA PHE A 327 -12.89 -2.32 -31.35
C PHE A 327 -13.94 -2.05 -32.44
N ARG A 328 -14.87 -2.98 -32.67
CA ARG A 328 -15.88 -2.88 -33.73
C ARG A 328 -16.83 -1.70 -33.57
N VAL A 329 -17.11 -1.28 -32.34
CA VAL A 329 -18.01 -0.15 -32.04
C VAL A 329 -17.34 1.22 -32.17
N LEU A 330 -16.02 1.27 -32.41
CA LEU A 330 -15.32 2.54 -32.61
C LEU A 330 -15.82 3.28 -33.87
N PRO A 331 -15.82 4.63 -33.85
CA PRO A 331 -16.00 5.43 -35.05
C PRO A 331 -15.05 4.98 -36.16
N ARG A 332 -15.45 5.16 -37.43
CA ARG A 332 -14.64 4.68 -38.58
C ARG A 332 -13.23 5.29 -38.56
N ALA A 333 -13.11 6.59 -38.32
CA ALA A 333 -11.82 7.28 -38.24
C ALA A 333 -10.93 6.73 -37.10
N ALA A 334 -11.52 6.43 -35.92
CA ALA A 334 -10.77 5.83 -34.81
C ALA A 334 -10.25 4.42 -35.09
N ARG A 335 -10.74 3.72 -36.13
CA ARG A 335 -10.26 2.38 -36.51
C ARG A 335 -9.06 2.40 -37.44
N GLU A 336 -8.74 3.54 -38.05
CA GLU A 336 -7.65 3.68 -39.03
C GLU A 336 -6.27 3.65 -38.35
N GLY A 337 -6.18 4.17 -37.13
CA GLY A 337 -4.95 4.15 -36.36
C GLY A 337 -5.03 4.96 -35.07
N SER A 338 -4.01 4.79 -34.24
CA SER A 338 -3.87 5.46 -32.95
C SER A 338 -2.50 6.12 -32.91
N THR A 339 -2.46 7.38 -32.50
CA THR A 339 -1.21 8.14 -32.40
C THR A 339 -1.34 9.11 -31.23
N PRO A 340 -0.41 9.10 -30.28
CA PRO A 340 -0.44 10.00 -29.15
C PRO A 340 -0.23 11.44 -29.65
N PHE A 341 -0.79 12.40 -28.91
CA PHE A 341 -0.74 13.83 -29.28
C PHE A 341 -1.31 14.14 -30.67
N ARG A 342 -2.23 13.32 -31.19
CA ARG A 342 -3.08 13.73 -32.33
C ARG A 342 -3.74 15.09 -31.99
N PRO A 343 -3.73 16.08 -32.90
CA PRO A 343 -4.34 17.38 -32.66
C PRO A 343 -5.78 17.26 -32.17
N PHE A 344 -6.19 18.16 -31.26
CA PHE A 344 -7.49 18.10 -30.60
C PHE A 344 -8.66 18.02 -31.60
N ALA A 345 -8.62 18.85 -32.65
CA ALA A 345 -9.65 18.90 -33.69
C ALA A 345 -9.76 17.62 -34.55
N GLU A 346 -8.69 16.83 -34.67
CA GLU A 346 -8.64 15.63 -35.51
C GLU A 346 -9.15 14.36 -34.80
N ARG A 347 -9.45 14.46 -33.51
CA ARG A 347 -9.90 13.33 -32.68
C ARG A 347 -11.39 13.06 -32.93
N SER A 348 -11.69 11.82 -33.32
CA SER A 348 -13.03 11.42 -33.78
C SER A 348 -14.00 11.00 -32.66
N ILE A 349 -13.50 10.82 -31.45
CA ILE A 349 -14.31 10.57 -30.25
C ILE A 349 -14.30 11.87 -29.43
N ASP A 350 -15.46 12.40 -29.07
CA ASP A 350 -15.54 13.63 -28.26
C ASP A 350 -15.20 13.33 -26.80
N VAL A 351 -15.79 12.27 -26.25
CA VAL A 351 -15.64 11.93 -24.83
C VAL A 351 -15.50 10.44 -24.64
N SER A 352 -14.47 10.01 -23.91
CA SER A 352 -14.31 8.61 -23.52
C SER A 352 -14.28 8.40 -22.01
N PHE A 353 -14.64 7.19 -21.58
CA PHE A 353 -14.56 6.75 -20.20
C PHE A 353 -14.36 5.23 -20.13
N PHE A 354 -13.48 4.78 -19.22
CA PHE A 354 -13.33 3.37 -18.87
C PHE A 354 -13.46 3.17 -17.37
N GLY A 355 -14.35 2.28 -16.91
CA GLY A 355 -14.40 1.97 -15.48
C GLY A 355 -15.38 0.89 -15.05
N ASN A 356 -15.23 0.52 -13.78
CA ASN A 356 -16.15 -0.38 -13.10
C ASN A 356 -17.40 0.35 -12.63
N ALA A 357 -18.47 -0.41 -12.50
CA ALA A 357 -19.72 0.05 -11.96
C ALA A 357 -19.59 0.46 -10.49
N SER A 358 -20.21 1.58 -10.15
CA SER A 358 -20.36 2.06 -8.78
C SER A 358 -21.56 2.98 -8.69
N ARG A 359 -22.20 3.03 -7.53
CA ARG A 359 -23.37 3.90 -7.29
C ARG A 359 -23.10 5.36 -7.67
N LYS A 360 -21.89 5.86 -7.37
CA LYS A 360 -21.46 7.22 -7.71
C LYS A 360 -21.40 7.44 -9.22
N ARG A 361 -20.70 6.57 -9.95
CA ARG A 361 -20.58 6.65 -11.41
C ARG A 361 -21.93 6.49 -12.10
N GLU A 362 -22.77 5.55 -11.65
CA GLU A 362 -24.13 5.38 -12.19
C GLU A 362 -24.93 6.67 -12.02
N ARG A 363 -24.86 7.31 -10.84
CA ARG A 363 -25.56 8.56 -10.59
C ARG A 363 -25.06 9.71 -11.48
N PHE A 364 -23.75 9.80 -11.71
CA PHE A 364 -23.17 10.79 -12.62
C PHE A 364 -23.66 10.58 -14.05
N PHE A 365 -23.44 9.39 -14.62
CA PHE A 365 -23.80 9.12 -16.01
C PHE A 365 -25.30 9.16 -16.25
N ALA A 366 -26.14 8.70 -15.32
CA ALA A 366 -27.59 8.77 -15.46
C ALA A 366 -28.09 10.23 -15.49
N LYS A 367 -27.52 11.11 -14.65
CA LYS A 367 -27.88 12.54 -14.63
C LYS A 367 -27.41 13.27 -15.89
N SER A 368 -26.25 12.89 -16.43
CA SER A 368 -25.65 13.53 -17.59
C SER A 368 -25.98 12.81 -18.92
N ALA A 369 -26.84 11.79 -18.91
CA ALA A 369 -27.11 10.95 -20.08
C ALA A 369 -27.68 11.75 -21.25
N ALA A 370 -28.64 12.64 -20.99
CA ALA A 370 -29.23 13.49 -22.02
C ALA A 370 -28.17 14.41 -22.66
N PHE A 371 -27.26 14.97 -21.86
CA PHE A 371 -26.15 15.78 -22.35
C PHE A 371 -25.20 14.96 -23.23
N PHE A 372 -24.67 13.84 -22.72
CA PHE A 372 -23.71 13.02 -23.46
C PHE A 372 -24.31 12.34 -24.71
N SER A 373 -25.64 12.22 -24.81
CA SER A 373 -26.30 11.71 -26.01
C SER A 373 -26.10 12.59 -27.26
N ALA A 374 -25.71 13.86 -27.07
CA ALA A 374 -25.40 14.78 -28.16
C ALA A 374 -23.95 14.67 -28.69
N TYR A 375 -23.10 13.84 -28.07
CA TYR A 375 -21.68 13.72 -28.37
C TYR A 375 -21.30 12.33 -28.91
N GLN A 376 -20.19 12.24 -29.65
CA GLN A 376 -19.60 10.95 -30.01
C GLN A 376 -18.85 10.36 -28.82
N CYS A 377 -19.54 9.57 -27.99
CA CYS A 377 -18.98 8.99 -26.77
C CYS A 377 -18.49 7.55 -26.92
N PHE A 378 -17.40 7.21 -26.24
CA PHE A 378 -16.99 5.82 -25.98
C PHE A 378 -16.96 5.54 -24.48
N PHE A 379 -18.05 4.99 -23.94
CA PHE A 379 -18.15 4.65 -22.51
C PHE A 379 -18.11 3.14 -22.30
N TYR A 380 -17.00 2.66 -21.73
CA TYR A 380 -16.87 1.30 -21.27
C TYR A 380 -17.16 1.21 -19.77
N TYR A 381 -18.29 0.59 -19.46
CA TYR A 381 -18.80 0.43 -18.10
C TYR A 381 -19.01 -1.06 -17.78
N ARG A 382 -18.24 -1.62 -16.83
CA ARG A 382 -18.37 -3.04 -16.47
C ARG A 382 -18.88 -3.23 -15.05
N LYS A 383 -19.83 -4.15 -14.85
CA LYS A 383 -20.12 -4.72 -13.53
C LYS A 383 -19.10 -5.84 -13.30
N ALA A 384 -18.21 -5.69 -12.32
CA ALA A 384 -17.16 -6.68 -12.07
C ALA A 384 -17.03 -6.99 -10.58
N GLU A 385 -16.78 -8.26 -10.29
CA GLU A 385 -16.58 -8.84 -8.95
C GLU A 385 -15.16 -9.47 -8.84
N GLY A 386 -14.11 -8.78 -9.31
CA GLY A 386 -12.74 -9.31 -9.22
C GLY A 386 -11.67 -8.57 -10.04
N PRO A 387 -10.39 -8.98 -9.92
CA PRO A 387 -9.26 -8.41 -10.66
C PRO A 387 -9.40 -8.59 -12.17
N ILE A 388 -8.66 -7.80 -12.95
CA ILE A 388 -8.59 -7.93 -14.41
C ILE A 388 -7.45 -8.89 -14.76
N PRO A 389 -7.75 -10.14 -15.17
CA PRO A 389 -6.70 -11.05 -15.61
C PRO A 389 -6.09 -10.53 -16.92
N GLY A 390 -4.77 -10.64 -17.06
CA GLY A 390 -4.04 -10.33 -18.30
C GLY A 390 -4.24 -11.35 -19.43
N HIS A 391 -5.22 -12.24 -19.32
CA HIS A 391 -5.50 -13.30 -20.27
C HIS A 391 -7.00 -13.45 -20.54
N GLY A 392 -7.34 -13.93 -21.73
CA GLY A 392 -8.72 -14.20 -22.14
C GLY A 392 -9.47 -12.94 -22.57
N ARG A 393 -10.80 -12.92 -22.38
CA ARG A 393 -11.70 -11.90 -22.93
C ARG A 393 -11.41 -10.46 -22.45
N TYR A 394 -10.69 -10.31 -21.34
CA TYR A 394 -10.38 -9.00 -20.76
C TYR A 394 -8.95 -8.52 -21.05
N ASP A 395 -8.12 -9.33 -21.72
CA ASP A 395 -6.74 -8.93 -22.08
C ASP A 395 -6.71 -7.64 -22.90
N ILE A 396 -7.67 -7.44 -23.80
CA ILE A 396 -7.82 -6.20 -24.57
C ILE A 396 -7.90 -4.93 -23.69
N LEU A 397 -8.35 -5.04 -22.44
CA LEU A 397 -8.47 -3.89 -21.53
C LEU A 397 -7.13 -3.35 -21.04
N SER A 398 -6.02 -4.06 -21.26
CA SER A 398 -4.66 -3.52 -21.04
C SER A 398 -4.22 -2.54 -22.14
N ARG A 399 -4.83 -2.59 -23.34
CA ARG A 399 -4.40 -1.81 -24.52
C ARG A 399 -5.46 -0.83 -25.02
N MET A 400 -6.72 -1.24 -24.96
CA MET A 400 -7.86 -0.49 -25.50
C MET A 400 -8.10 0.88 -24.83
N PRO A 401 -7.99 1.04 -23.50
CA PRO A 401 -8.21 2.35 -22.89
C PRO A 401 -7.31 3.44 -23.47
N ARG A 402 -6.01 3.12 -23.61
CA ARG A 402 -5.03 4.02 -24.23
C ARG A 402 -5.32 4.26 -25.71
N TYR A 403 -5.65 3.22 -26.47
CA TYR A 403 -6.00 3.35 -27.90
C TYR A 403 -7.21 4.28 -28.11
N VAL A 404 -8.23 4.17 -27.25
CA VAL A 404 -9.40 5.04 -27.29
C VAL A 404 -9.02 6.47 -26.89
N ALA A 405 -8.22 6.64 -25.83
CA ALA A 405 -7.77 7.94 -25.37
C ALA A 405 -6.97 8.70 -26.45
N GLU A 406 -6.10 8.03 -27.19
CA GLU A 406 -5.35 8.62 -28.34
C GLU A 406 -6.28 9.12 -29.46
N ASN A 407 -7.49 8.57 -29.56
CA ASN A 407 -8.53 8.97 -30.52
C ASN A 407 -9.60 9.90 -29.92
N SER A 408 -9.54 10.20 -28.62
CA SER A 408 -10.56 10.95 -27.88
C SER A 408 -10.10 12.36 -27.54
N LYS A 409 -10.94 13.36 -27.81
CA LYS A 409 -10.69 14.75 -27.38
C LYS A 409 -10.55 14.79 -25.85
N ILE A 410 -11.56 14.27 -25.15
CA ILE A 410 -11.64 14.27 -23.71
C ILE A 410 -11.69 12.84 -23.17
N THR A 411 -10.95 12.58 -22.10
CA THR A 411 -11.05 11.35 -21.31
C THR A 411 -11.50 11.70 -19.91
N LEU A 412 -12.66 11.18 -19.52
CA LEU A 412 -13.23 11.42 -18.20
C LEU A 412 -12.57 10.51 -17.16
N ASN A 413 -12.21 11.09 -16.02
CA ASN A 413 -11.82 10.38 -14.82
C ASN A 413 -12.83 10.62 -13.69
N ILE A 414 -13.86 9.76 -13.64
CA ILE A 414 -14.87 9.76 -12.58
C ILE A 414 -14.50 8.70 -11.55
N HIS A 415 -14.32 9.12 -10.29
CA HIS A 415 -13.89 8.26 -9.19
C HIS A 415 -14.94 7.19 -8.88
N ARG A 416 -14.50 6.08 -8.30
CA ARG A 416 -15.39 4.98 -7.92
C ARG A 416 -16.29 5.39 -6.75
N ASP A 417 -15.75 6.10 -5.78
CA ASP A 417 -16.39 6.53 -4.55
C ASP A 417 -16.07 8.01 -4.26
N ASP A 418 -16.47 8.49 -3.08
CA ASP A 418 -16.34 9.90 -2.68
C ASP A 418 -14.92 10.25 -2.19
N SER A 419 -13.99 9.29 -2.17
CA SER A 419 -12.60 9.56 -1.81
C SER A 419 -11.90 10.27 -2.96
N CYS A 420 -11.27 11.41 -2.66
CA CYS A 420 -10.36 12.07 -3.59
C CYS A 420 -9.05 11.27 -3.63
N PHE A 421 -8.58 10.94 -4.83
CA PHE A 421 -7.29 10.30 -5.04
C PHE A 421 -6.79 10.64 -6.44
N PHE A 422 -5.49 10.83 -6.62
CA PHE A 422 -4.91 11.00 -7.95
C PHE A 422 -4.78 9.63 -8.62
N GLU A 423 -5.76 9.23 -9.44
CA GLU A 423 -5.77 7.95 -10.16
C GLU A 423 -4.70 7.93 -11.27
N TRP A 424 -3.42 7.82 -10.88
CA TRP A 424 -2.25 7.93 -11.76
C TRP A 424 -2.38 7.12 -13.05
N HIS A 425 -2.84 5.87 -12.97
CA HIS A 425 -3.03 5.01 -14.12
C HIS A 425 -4.01 5.58 -15.17
N ARG A 426 -5.11 6.19 -14.73
CA ARG A 426 -6.13 6.74 -15.63
C ARG A 426 -5.73 8.12 -16.12
N ILE A 427 -5.27 8.98 -15.21
CA ILE A 427 -4.91 10.36 -15.52
C ILE A 427 -3.68 10.35 -16.40
N VAL A 428 -2.59 9.70 -15.97
CA VAL A 428 -1.28 9.79 -16.62
C VAL A 428 -1.15 8.74 -17.74
N LEU A 429 -1.14 7.45 -17.38
CA LEU A 429 -0.78 6.38 -18.34
C LEU A 429 -1.76 6.30 -19.51
N HIS A 430 -3.07 6.38 -19.25
CA HIS A 430 -4.09 6.36 -20.29
C HIS A 430 -4.39 7.74 -20.86
N GLY A 431 -4.43 8.78 -20.02
CA GLY A 431 -4.85 10.12 -20.41
C GLY A 431 -3.72 10.94 -20.99
N LEU A 432 -2.91 11.56 -20.13
CA LEU A 432 -1.89 12.54 -20.50
C LEU A 432 -0.97 12.04 -21.62
N VAL A 433 -0.47 10.81 -21.50
CA VAL A 433 0.45 10.20 -22.48
C VAL A 433 -0.18 10.03 -23.87
N SER A 434 -1.50 9.89 -23.94
CA SER A 434 -2.25 9.81 -25.19
C SER A 434 -2.50 11.18 -25.83
N GLY A 435 -2.21 12.28 -25.11
CA GLY A 435 -2.48 13.65 -25.50
C GLY A 435 -3.97 14.04 -25.48
N THR A 436 -4.84 13.23 -24.86
CA THR A 436 -6.24 13.62 -24.61
C THR A 436 -6.29 14.62 -23.46
N ILE A 437 -7.29 15.50 -23.48
CA ILE A 437 -7.56 16.37 -22.33
C ILE A 437 -8.26 15.53 -21.26
N VAL A 438 -7.57 15.32 -20.14
CA VAL A 438 -8.15 14.62 -19.00
C VAL A 438 -9.04 15.59 -18.24
N VAL A 439 -10.30 15.22 -18.07
CA VAL A 439 -11.26 15.92 -17.21
C VAL A 439 -11.61 14.99 -16.05
N THR A 440 -11.18 15.36 -14.84
CA THR A 440 -11.33 14.55 -13.62
C THR A 440 -12.26 15.23 -12.62
N GLU A 441 -12.82 14.44 -11.70
CA GLU A 441 -13.27 15.01 -10.42
C GLU A 441 -12.06 15.55 -9.63
N GLU A 442 -12.33 16.40 -8.64
CA GLU A 442 -11.31 16.89 -7.70
C GLU A 442 -10.47 15.72 -7.15
N CYS A 443 -9.16 15.81 -7.32
CA CYS A 443 -8.19 14.81 -6.89
C CYS A 443 -7.07 15.45 -6.07
N PHE A 444 -6.22 14.63 -5.44
CA PHE A 444 -5.06 15.16 -4.73
C PHE A 444 -4.08 15.85 -5.69
N PRO A 445 -3.38 16.91 -5.25
CA PRO A 445 -2.33 17.52 -6.04
C PRO A 445 -1.20 16.50 -6.27
N HIS A 446 -0.54 16.59 -7.42
CA HIS A 446 0.60 15.74 -7.77
C HIS A 446 1.88 16.58 -7.86
N PRO A 447 3.05 16.08 -7.41
CA PRO A 447 4.31 16.82 -7.50
C PRO A 447 4.66 17.26 -8.93
N LEU A 448 4.36 16.38 -9.90
CA LEU A 448 4.71 16.57 -11.31
C LEU A 448 3.55 17.10 -12.18
N TYR A 449 2.33 16.62 -11.95
CA TYR A 449 1.19 16.88 -12.84
C TYR A 449 0.25 17.89 -12.20
N ARG A 450 0.14 19.06 -12.82
CA ARG A 450 -0.59 20.21 -12.27
C ARG A 450 -1.96 20.40 -12.93
N GLU A 451 -2.98 20.60 -12.10
CA GLU A 451 -4.32 21.01 -12.54
C GLU A 451 -4.26 22.36 -13.27
N GLY A 452 -5.05 22.53 -14.32
CA GLY A 452 -5.08 23.73 -15.16
C GLY A 452 -3.94 23.80 -16.19
N GLU A 453 -2.84 23.08 -15.95
CA GLU A 453 -1.69 23.01 -16.85
C GLU A 453 -1.65 21.71 -17.67
N HIS A 454 -1.91 20.57 -17.03
CA HIS A 454 -1.78 19.23 -17.63
C HIS A 454 -3.11 18.47 -17.69
N PHE A 455 -4.03 18.75 -16.77
CA PHE A 455 -5.38 18.20 -16.77
C PHE A 455 -6.35 19.24 -16.18
N LEU A 456 -7.64 18.98 -16.28
CA LEU A 456 -8.67 19.83 -15.68
C LEU A 456 -9.45 19.05 -14.63
N ALA A 457 -9.67 19.64 -13.47
CA ALA A 457 -10.55 19.10 -12.45
C ALA A 457 -11.81 19.96 -12.35
N GLU A 458 -12.96 19.32 -12.10
CA GLU A 458 -14.22 20.03 -11.93
C GLU A 458 -15.20 19.21 -11.06
N VAL A 459 -16.10 19.90 -10.37
CA VAL A 459 -17.18 19.27 -9.60
C VAL A 459 -18.08 18.48 -10.56
N PRO A 460 -18.51 17.24 -10.22
CA PRO A 460 -19.26 16.37 -11.13
C PRO A 460 -20.48 17.00 -11.82
N ARG A 461 -21.17 17.93 -11.14
CA ARG A 461 -22.34 18.61 -11.70
C ARG A 461 -22.02 19.63 -12.79
N HIS A 462 -20.77 20.08 -12.88
CA HIS A 462 -20.28 21.10 -13.83
C HIS A 462 -19.40 20.51 -14.94
N ILE A 463 -18.95 19.24 -14.82
CA ILE A 463 -18.22 18.53 -15.88
C ILE A 463 -18.90 18.62 -17.26
N PRO A 464 -20.24 18.49 -17.41
CA PRO A 464 -20.89 18.69 -18.70
C PRO A 464 -20.61 20.07 -19.34
N ASN A 465 -20.67 21.14 -18.54
CA ASN A 465 -20.39 22.49 -19.04
C ASN A 465 -18.92 22.64 -19.48
N LEU A 466 -18.01 22.02 -18.74
CA LEU A 466 -16.59 22.01 -19.10
C LEU A 466 -16.34 21.25 -20.41
N VAL A 467 -17.02 20.11 -20.60
CA VAL A 467 -16.98 19.35 -21.87
C VAL A 467 -17.53 20.18 -23.03
N GLU A 468 -18.66 20.85 -22.84
CA GLU A 468 -19.26 21.71 -23.86
C GLU A 468 -18.32 22.85 -24.26
N TRP A 469 -17.73 23.52 -23.27
CA TRP A 469 -16.74 24.58 -23.48
C TRP A 469 -15.53 24.08 -24.27
N LEU A 470 -14.90 22.98 -23.85
CA LEU A 470 -13.73 22.41 -24.55
C LEU A 470 -14.03 22.00 -26.00
N VAL A 471 -15.22 21.47 -26.27
CA VAL A 471 -15.56 20.93 -27.59
C VAL A 471 -16.06 22.01 -28.55
N HIS A 472 -16.82 23.00 -28.08
CA HIS A 472 -17.55 23.93 -28.96
C HIS A 472 -17.08 25.38 -28.93
N SER A 473 -16.35 25.82 -27.90
CA SER A 473 -15.88 27.20 -27.82
C SER A 473 -14.47 27.35 -28.39
N PRO A 474 -14.15 28.45 -29.10
CA PRO A 474 -12.79 28.71 -29.59
C PRO A 474 -11.76 28.79 -28.46
N ASP A 475 -12.09 29.44 -27.35
CA ASP A 475 -11.20 29.59 -26.19
C ASP A 475 -11.00 28.27 -25.43
N GLY A 476 -12.03 27.41 -25.36
CA GLY A 476 -11.89 26.05 -24.83
C GLY A 476 -10.98 25.16 -25.68
N GLN A 477 -11.05 25.28 -27.00
CA GLN A 477 -10.16 24.55 -27.91
C GLN A 477 -8.72 25.06 -27.82
N GLU A 478 -8.51 26.38 -27.73
CA GLU A 478 -7.20 26.97 -27.48
C GLU A 478 -6.61 26.47 -26.15
N LYS A 479 -7.42 26.41 -25.09
CA LYS A 479 -6.99 25.84 -23.81
C LYS A 479 -6.61 24.37 -23.92
N ALA A 480 -7.38 23.57 -24.68
CA ALA A 480 -7.07 22.16 -24.92
C ALA A 480 -5.71 21.99 -25.62
N GLU A 481 -5.45 22.76 -26.66
CA GLU A 481 -4.17 22.75 -27.38
C GLU A 481 -3.00 23.16 -26.46
N GLN A 482 -3.19 24.20 -25.64
CA GLN A 482 -2.19 24.62 -24.65
C GLN A 482 -1.88 23.51 -23.63
N ILE A 483 -2.90 22.84 -23.09
CA ILE A 483 -2.72 21.71 -22.17
C ILE A 483 -1.96 20.57 -22.86
N GLN A 484 -2.35 20.22 -24.09
CA GLN A 484 -1.67 19.17 -24.85
C GLN A 484 -0.19 19.49 -25.08
N ALA A 485 0.14 20.75 -25.39
CA ALA A 485 1.52 21.21 -25.53
C ALA A 485 2.30 21.15 -24.22
N ASN A 486 1.72 21.57 -23.10
CA ASN A 486 2.34 21.49 -21.78
C ASN A 486 2.70 20.04 -21.41
N ILE A 487 1.77 19.09 -21.64
CA ILE A 487 2.02 17.67 -21.41
C ILE A 487 3.18 17.18 -22.28
N PHE A 488 3.19 17.54 -23.56
CA PHE A 488 4.25 17.12 -24.48
C PHE A 488 5.62 17.63 -24.00
N THR A 489 5.72 18.90 -23.62
CA THR A 489 6.95 19.48 -23.06
C THR A 489 7.38 18.76 -21.78
N LEU A 490 6.46 18.52 -20.85
CA LEU A 490 6.73 17.81 -19.61
C LEU A 490 7.29 16.40 -19.85
N LEU A 491 6.67 15.63 -20.76
CA LEU A 491 7.09 14.25 -21.04
C LEU A 491 8.40 14.17 -21.86
N GLN A 492 8.85 15.28 -22.45
CA GLN A 492 10.16 15.37 -23.10
C GLN A 492 11.30 15.74 -22.13
N ASP A 493 10.99 16.25 -20.94
CA ASP A 493 12.00 16.69 -19.98
C ASP A 493 12.79 15.52 -19.38
N GLN A 494 13.99 15.29 -19.91
CA GLN A 494 14.89 14.25 -19.42
C GLN A 494 15.61 14.62 -18.11
N GLN A 495 15.65 15.90 -17.71
CA GLN A 495 16.32 16.30 -16.48
C GLN A 495 15.58 15.80 -15.25
N HIS A 496 14.24 15.90 -15.25
CA HIS A 496 13.41 15.38 -14.16
C HIS A 496 13.57 13.86 -14.00
N VAL A 497 13.62 13.13 -15.13
CA VAL A 497 13.83 11.67 -15.14
C VAL A 497 15.19 11.29 -14.56
N GLY A 498 16.25 12.07 -14.87
CA GLY A 498 17.61 11.84 -14.38
C GLY A 498 17.77 12.06 -12.87
N ALA A 499 17.21 13.14 -12.31
CA ALA A 499 17.26 13.42 -10.88
C ALA A 499 16.58 12.31 -10.06
N SER A 500 15.39 11.89 -10.48
CA SER A 500 14.63 10.84 -9.79
C SER A 500 15.33 9.46 -9.83
N ARG A 501 16.16 9.16 -10.85
CA ARG A 501 16.96 7.91 -10.92
C ARG A 501 18.03 7.86 -9.82
N ASN A 502 18.72 8.98 -9.59
CA ASN A 502 19.73 9.06 -8.54
C ASN A 502 19.09 8.90 -7.16
N SER A 503 17.97 9.58 -6.92
CA SER A 503 17.21 9.44 -5.68
C SER A 503 16.73 8.01 -5.44
N LEU A 504 16.29 7.29 -6.47
CA LEU A 504 15.90 5.89 -6.34
C LEU A 504 17.08 5.00 -5.91
N ARG A 505 18.24 5.15 -6.56
CA ARG A 505 19.42 4.37 -6.19
C ARG A 505 19.87 4.65 -4.76
N GLN A 506 19.86 5.91 -4.35
CA GLN A 506 20.18 6.33 -2.98
C GLN A 506 19.20 5.70 -1.99
N TYR A 507 17.89 5.79 -2.26
CA TYR A 507 16.85 5.18 -1.42
C TYR A 507 17.06 3.66 -1.27
N VAL A 508 17.26 2.94 -2.36
CA VAL A 508 17.49 1.48 -2.33
C VAL A 508 18.76 1.14 -1.54
N SER A 509 19.84 1.90 -1.73
CA SER A 509 21.12 1.66 -1.04
C SER A 509 21.03 1.99 0.45
N MET A 510 20.31 3.06 0.82
CA MET A 510 20.03 3.41 2.22
C MET A 510 19.24 2.30 2.92
N VAL A 511 18.14 1.83 2.31
CA VAL A 511 17.35 0.71 2.87
C VAL A 511 18.18 -0.56 2.96
N TRP A 512 19.02 -0.83 1.96
CA TRP A 512 19.94 -1.96 1.96
C TRP A 512 20.94 -1.92 3.13
N SER A 513 21.61 -0.78 3.31
CA SER A 513 22.61 -0.61 4.37
C SER A 513 21.99 -0.66 5.77
N ALA A 514 20.77 -0.17 5.97
CA ALA A 514 20.09 -0.23 7.25
C ALA A 514 19.65 -1.65 7.68
N ARG A 515 19.77 -2.65 6.80
CA ARG A 515 19.51 -4.07 7.11
C ARG A 515 20.70 -4.79 7.74
N GLN A 516 21.92 -4.35 7.43
CA GLN A 516 23.18 -4.95 7.92
C GLN A 516 23.46 -4.45 9.33
#